data_AF-A0A434I528-F1
#
_entry.id   AF-A0A434I528-F1
#
_cell.length_a   1.000
_cell.length_b   1.000
_cell.length_c   1.000
_cell.angle_alpha   90.00
_cell.angle_beta   90.00
_cell.angle_gamma   90.00
#
_symmetry.space_group_name_H-M   'P 1'
#
loop_
_entity.id
_entity.type
_entity.pdbx_description
1 polymer ?
#
loop_
_entity_poly.entity_id
_entity_poly.type
_entity_poly.pdbx_seq_one_letter_code
_entity_poly.pdbx_strand_id
1 'polypeptide(L)'
;AFNSPDAKRRSISFVGDGGFWHNGLTSSIGNAVFNKNDGVIVIVDNFYSAATGGQDILSSRAGNKTKSTKHPITEAVKGMGVKWLRHVDRTYDVTKMQDTLREALTTDEKGPKVIVASSECMLNRQRREKPLVDKAIKGGTRVVKPKFGVDEDICTGDHACMRLSGCPSLSVKSTDDPLRDDPVAHIDQSCVGCGNCGEVADAAVLCPSFYRADVVHNPSRWHRFLEAARRATISLLQRRRESRRLTFADA
;
A
#
# COMPACT_ATOMS: atom_id res chain seq x y z
N ALA A 1 25.03 -18.88 15.44
CA ALA A 1 24.56 -17.54 15.04
C ALA A 1 23.23 -17.66 14.30
N PHE A 2 22.31 -16.70 14.45
CA PHE A 2 20.98 -16.74 13.83
C PHE A 2 20.98 -16.79 12.28
N ASN A 3 22.12 -16.49 11.64
CA ASN A 3 22.28 -16.41 10.18
C ASN A 3 23.24 -17.46 9.59
N SER A 4 23.60 -18.49 10.38
CA SER A 4 24.49 -19.57 9.92
C SER A 4 23.86 -20.35 8.77
N PRO A 5 24.66 -20.87 7.81
CA PRO A 5 24.16 -21.80 6.78
C PRO A 5 23.43 -23.03 7.36
N ASP A 6 23.79 -23.44 8.57
CA ASP A 6 23.22 -24.60 9.28
C ASP A 6 22.01 -24.25 10.16
N ALA A 7 21.55 -23.01 10.13
CA ALA A 7 20.40 -22.59 10.93
C ALA A 7 19.10 -23.23 10.41
N LYS A 8 18.32 -23.83 11.32
CA LYS A 8 17.01 -24.44 10.98
C LYS A 8 15.96 -23.44 10.48
N ARG A 9 16.15 -22.13 10.74
CA ARG A 9 15.26 -21.06 10.32
C ARG A 9 16.10 -19.92 9.76
N ARG A 10 15.62 -19.32 8.66
CA ARG A 10 16.21 -18.11 8.09
C ARG A 10 15.71 -16.89 8.84
N SER A 11 16.61 -15.96 9.15
CA SER A 11 16.23 -14.64 9.64
C SER A 11 15.71 -13.77 8.50
N ILE A 12 14.91 -12.77 8.86
CA ILE A 12 14.45 -11.72 7.94
C ILE A 12 14.92 -10.39 8.52
N SER A 13 15.66 -9.62 7.71
CA SER A 13 16.15 -8.29 8.06
C SER A 13 15.57 -7.25 7.12
N PHE A 14 15.23 -6.08 7.63
CA PHE A 14 14.71 -4.97 6.83
C PHE A 14 15.69 -3.80 6.87
N VAL A 15 15.92 -3.17 5.71
CA VAL A 15 16.73 -1.95 5.59
C VAL A 15 16.06 -0.99 4.61
N GLY A 16 15.95 0.28 4.98
CA GLY A 16 15.52 1.31 4.03
C GLY A 16 16.63 1.67 3.05
N ASP A 17 16.27 2.14 1.85
CA ASP A 17 17.20 2.71 0.87
C ASP A 17 18.21 3.72 1.45
N GLY A 18 17.77 4.64 2.31
CA GLY A 18 18.68 5.56 3.00
C GLY A 18 19.73 4.82 3.83
N GLY A 19 19.29 3.86 4.67
CA GLY A 19 20.21 3.04 5.46
C GLY A 19 21.15 2.20 4.59
N PHE A 20 20.64 1.67 3.48
CA PHE A 20 21.40 0.91 2.49
C PHE A 20 22.52 1.75 1.88
N TRP A 21 22.20 2.95 1.37
CA TRP A 21 23.18 3.81 0.72
C TRP A 21 24.14 4.49 1.69
N HIS A 22 23.72 4.76 2.93
CA HIS A 22 24.60 5.37 3.92
C HIS A 22 25.68 4.40 4.42
N ASN A 23 25.31 3.15 4.74
CA ASN A 23 26.26 2.16 5.26
C ASN A 23 25.88 0.69 4.97
N GLY A 24 24.64 0.41 4.57
CA GLY A 24 24.13 -0.96 4.44
C GLY A 24 24.73 -1.77 3.29
N LEU A 25 25.26 -1.13 2.24
CA LEU A 25 25.91 -1.83 1.13
C LEU A 25 27.08 -2.71 1.63
N THR A 26 27.95 -2.17 2.47
CA THR A 26 29.11 -2.90 3.01
C THR A 26 28.75 -3.67 4.28
N SER A 27 28.08 -3.01 5.23
CA SER A 27 27.81 -3.58 6.56
C SER A 27 26.72 -4.66 6.56
N SER A 28 25.76 -4.60 5.63
CA SER A 28 24.66 -5.58 5.54
C SER A 28 24.90 -6.55 4.39
N ILE A 29 24.92 -6.06 3.14
CA ILE A 29 24.99 -6.93 1.95
C ILE A 29 26.38 -7.55 1.80
N GLY A 30 27.43 -6.72 1.81
CA GLY A 30 28.81 -7.21 1.68
C GLY A 30 29.19 -8.20 2.77
N ASN A 31 28.86 -7.90 4.02
CA ASN A 31 29.09 -8.81 5.14
C ASN A 31 28.32 -10.14 4.98
N ALA A 32 27.05 -10.08 4.56
CA ALA A 32 26.24 -11.28 4.36
C ALA A 32 26.76 -12.17 3.24
N VAL A 33 27.24 -11.59 2.14
CA VAL A 33 27.88 -12.34 1.05
C VAL A 33 29.20 -12.95 1.53
N PHE A 34 30.05 -12.17 2.18
CA PHE A 34 31.35 -12.61 2.68
C PHE A 34 31.22 -13.81 3.64
N ASN A 35 30.28 -13.72 4.59
CA ASN A 35 30.03 -14.77 5.57
C ASN A 35 29.10 -15.90 5.08
N LYS A 36 28.64 -15.82 3.81
CA LYS A 36 27.70 -16.79 3.21
C LYS A 36 26.42 -16.95 4.06
N ASN A 37 25.95 -15.87 4.67
CA ASN A 37 24.75 -15.88 5.50
C ASN A 37 23.53 -16.28 4.67
N ASP A 38 22.70 -17.21 5.17
CA ASP A 38 21.55 -17.75 4.41
C ASP A 38 20.22 -17.02 4.66
N GLY A 39 20.28 -15.84 5.28
CA GLY A 39 19.11 -15.05 5.65
C GLY A 39 18.46 -14.29 4.48
N VAL A 40 17.28 -13.73 4.75
CA VAL A 40 16.54 -12.84 3.84
C VAL A 40 16.76 -11.39 4.24
N ILE A 41 17.14 -10.55 3.29
CA ILE A 41 17.32 -9.11 3.46
C ILE A 41 16.35 -8.40 2.54
N VAL A 42 15.40 -7.67 3.11
CA VAL A 42 14.43 -6.87 2.39
C VAL A 42 14.89 -5.41 2.40
N ILE A 43 15.18 -4.88 1.23
CA ILE A 43 15.54 -3.48 1.03
C ILE A 43 14.30 -2.72 0.59
N VAL A 44 13.83 -1.78 1.41
CA VAL A 44 12.67 -0.93 1.10
C VAL A 44 13.17 0.32 0.37
N ASP A 45 12.98 0.34 -0.95
CA ASP A 45 13.38 1.43 -1.84
C ASP A 45 12.22 2.39 -2.10
N ASN A 46 12.15 3.45 -1.31
CA ASN A 46 11.08 4.44 -1.38
C ASN A 46 11.47 5.73 -2.14
N PHE A 47 12.68 5.71 -2.71
CA PHE A 47 13.32 6.73 -3.55
C PHE A 47 13.84 7.96 -2.79
N TYR A 48 13.82 7.94 -1.46
CA TYR A 48 14.22 9.08 -0.62
C TYR A 48 14.68 8.61 0.75
N SER A 49 15.46 9.43 1.46
CA SER A 49 15.63 9.22 2.91
C SER A 49 14.35 9.65 3.65
N ALA A 50 13.39 8.74 3.77
CA ALA A 50 12.07 9.03 4.34
C ALA A 50 12.16 9.48 5.82
N ALA A 51 13.00 8.83 6.62
CA ALA A 51 13.13 9.08 8.05
C ALA A 51 13.62 10.51 8.38
N THR A 52 14.39 11.13 7.48
CA THR A 52 14.98 12.45 7.69
C THR A 52 14.23 13.56 6.96
N GLY A 53 13.10 13.27 6.32
CA GLY A 53 12.24 14.29 5.69
C GLY A 53 12.21 14.30 4.16
N GLY A 54 12.85 13.33 3.50
CA GLY A 54 12.75 13.12 2.05
C GLY A 54 13.93 13.65 1.24
N GLN A 55 15.15 13.59 1.79
CA GLN A 55 16.37 13.97 1.09
C GLN A 55 16.67 13.01 -0.07
N ASP A 56 17.30 13.55 -1.11
CA ASP A 56 17.82 12.74 -2.21
C ASP A 56 18.98 11.86 -1.75
N ILE A 57 18.96 10.62 -2.23
CA ILE A 57 19.96 9.56 -2.05
C ILE A 57 20.30 8.95 -3.42
N LEU A 58 21.22 8.00 -3.48
CA LEU A 58 21.70 7.44 -4.76
C LEU A 58 20.55 6.84 -5.60
N SER A 59 19.59 6.13 -4.99
CA SER A 59 18.42 5.57 -5.68
C SER A 59 17.27 6.55 -5.89
N SER A 60 17.42 7.84 -5.53
CA SER A 60 16.38 8.83 -5.78
C SER A 60 16.10 9.00 -7.27
N ARG A 61 14.82 9.17 -7.60
CA ARG A 61 14.34 9.26 -8.99
C ARG A 61 14.04 10.69 -9.45
N ALA A 62 13.99 11.64 -8.50
CA ALA A 62 13.80 13.05 -8.81
C ALA A 62 14.96 13.61 -9.65
N GLY A 63 14.67 14.60 -10.49
CA GLY A 63 15.72 15.29 -11.24
C GLY A 63 16.54 16.18 -10.31
N ASN A 64 17.84 15.91 -10.20
CA ASN A 64 18.76 16.71 -9.39
C ASN A 64 19.84 17.33 -10.28
N LYS A 65 20.04 18.66 -10.15
CA LYS A 65 21.02 19.41 -10.98
C LYS A 65 22.47 19.22 -10.53
N THR A 66 22.71 18.89 -9.25
CA THR A 66 24.04 18.88 -8.65
C THR A 66 24.48 17.51 -8.16
N LYS A 67 23.59 16.52 -8.15
CA LYS A 67 23.84 15.17 -7.63
C LYS A 67 23.62 14.10 -8.70
N SER A 68 24.46 13.08 -8.66
CA SER A 68 24.26 11.85 -9.42
C SER A 68 23.25 10.96 -8.68
N THR A 69 22.10 10.74 -9.29
CA THR A 69 20.96 9.97 -8.74
C THR A 69 20.54 8.89 -9.73
N LYS A 70 19.47 8.14 -9.44
CA LYS A 70 18.96 7.03 -10.26
C LYS A 70 19.91 5.83 -10.35
N HIS A 71 20.72 5.63 -9.31
CA HIS A 71 21.53 4.42 -9.17
C HIS A 71 20.66 3.30 -8.59
N PRO A 72 20.38 2.22 -9.35
CA PRO A 72 19.52 1.15 -8.88
C PRO A 72 20.20 0.32 -7.79
N ILE A 73 19.49 0.08 -6.69
CA ILE A 73 19.96 -0.78 -5.59
C ILE A 73 20.26 -2.20 -6.09
N THR A 74 19.46 -2.71 -7.02
CA THR A 74 19.61 -4.05 -7.59
C THR A 74 20.98 -4.26 -8.23
N GLU A 75 21.51 -3.29 -8.97
CA GLU A 75 22.84 -3.41 -9.60
C GLU A 75 23.97 -3.33 -8.57
N ALA A 76 23.85 -2.47 -7.55
CA ALA A 76 24.81 -2.43 -6.45
C ALA A 76 24.85 -3.77 -5.69
N VAL A 77 23.67 -4.34 -5.40
CA VAL A 77 23.53 -5.64 -4.73
C VAL A 77 24.12 -6.78 -5.57
N LYS A 78 23.85 -6.81 -6.88
CA LYS A 78 24.47 -7.78 -7.81
C LYS A 78 25.99 -7.64 -7.80
N GLY A 79 26.51 -6.41 -7.85
CA GLY A 79 27.94 -6.13 -7.81
C GLY A 79 28.64 -6.64 -6.54
N MET A 80 27.91 -6.75 -5.43
CA MET A 80 28.42 -7.34 -4.18
C MET A 80 28.47 -8.89 -4.20
N GLY A 81 27.99 -9.55 -5.24
CA GLY A 81 28.03 -11.01 -5.38
C GLY A 81 26.79 -11.75 -4.88
N VAL A 82 25.68 -11.05 -4.67
CA VAL A 82 24.38 -11.68 -4.36
C VAL A 82 23.86 -12.42 -5.58
N LYS A 83 23.51 -13.70 -5.40
CA LYS A 83 22.99 -14.57 -6.47
C LYS A 83 21.47 -14.60 -6.51
N TRP A 84 20.84 -14.75 -5.35
CA TRP A 84 19.38 -14.69 -5.22
C TRP A 84 18.93 -13.25 -5.00
N LEU A 85 18.44 -12.62 -6.06
CA LEU A 85 17.90 -11.26 -6.05
C LEU A 85 16.51 -11.25 -6.69
N ARG A 86 15.55 -10.61 -6.02
CA ARG A 86 14.22 -10.32 -6.56
C ARG A 86 13.93 -8.83 -6.42
N HIS A 87 13.34 -8.25 -7.45
CA HIS A 87 12.93 -6.85 -7.46
C HIS A 87 11.41 -6.79 -7.63
N VAL A 88 10.74 -6.12 -6.70
CA VAL A 88 9.31 -5.87 -6.73
C VAL A 88 9.08 -4.37 -6.89
N ASP A 89 8.74 -3.94 -8.11
CA ASP A 89 8.55 -2.52 -8.47
C ASP A 89 7.25 -1.88 -7.95
N ARG A 90 6.32 -2.70 -7.45
CA ARG A 90 5.06 -2.27 -6.83
C ARG A 90 4.87 -3.02 -5.52
N THR A 91 5.27 -2.43 -4.41
CA THR A 91 5.19 -3.07 -3.08
C THR A 91 3.76 -3.19 -2.56
N TYR A 92 2.82 -2.44 -3.14
CA TYR A 92 1.39 -2.56 -2.84
C TYR A 92 0.75 -3.81 -3.43
N ASP A 93 1.44 -4.56 -4.29
CA ASP A 93 1.02 -5.91 -4.69
C ASP A 93 1.37 -6.90 -3.56
N VAL A 94 0.45 -7.01 -2.60
CA VAL A 94 0.65 -7.74 -1.34
C VAL A 94 0.84 -9.23 -1.61
N THR A 95 0.09 -9.79 -2.57
CA THR A 95 0.20 -11.19 -2.97
C THR A 95 1.58 -11.49 -3.53
N LYS A 96 2.07 -10.67 -4.48
CA LYS A 96 3.42 -10.83 -5.02
C LYS A 96 4.51 -10.68 -3.96
N MET A 97 4.35 -9.73 -3.02
CA MET A 97 5.28 -9.59 -1.90
C MET A 97 5.29 -10.82 -1.00
N GLN A 98 4.12 -11.38 -0.66
CA GLN A 98 3.99 -12.59 0.13
C GLN A 98 4.66 -13.78 -0.58
N ASP A 99 4.38 -13.98 -1.86
CA ASP A 99 4.92 -15.10 -2.63
C ASP A 99 6.44 -15.00 -2.79
N THR A 100 6.96 -13.79 -3.02
CA THR A 100 8.41 -13.55 -3.11
C THR A 100 9.11 -13.82 -1.78
N LEU A 101 8.49 -13.43 -0.66
CA LEU A 101 9.00 -13.75 0.68
C LEU A 101 8.95 -15.25 0.96
N ARG A 102 7.88 -15.93 0.56
CA ARG A 102 7.75 -17.39 0.69
C ARG A 102 8.85 -18.08 -0.10
N GLU A 103 9.06 -17.71 -1.37
CA GLU A 103 10.15 -18.22 -2.22
C GLU A 103 11.52 -18.02 -1.55
N ALA A 104 11.80 -16.82 -1.03
CA ALA A 104 13.06 -16.52 -0.35
C ALA A 104 13.31 -17.41 0.88
N LEU A 105 12.24 -17.74 1.62
CA LEU A 105 12.32 -18.54 2.84
C LEU A 105 12.40 -20.03 2.56
N THR A 106 11.84 -20.52 1.45
CA THR A 106 11.76 -21.95 1.15
C THR A 106 12.72 -22.43 0.06
N THR A 107 13.34 -21.53 -0.70
CA THR A 107 14.30 -21.92 -1.75
C THR A 107 15.50 -22.68 -1.19
N ASP A 108 16.00 -23.68 -1.93
CA ASP A 108 17.23 -24.40 -1.58
C ASP A 108 18.51 -23.63 -1.94
N GLU A 109 18.40 -22.54 -2.71
CA GLU A 109 19.55 -21.72 -3.08
C GLU A 109 20.26 -21.18 -1.83
N LYS A 110 21.58 -21.32 -1.79
CA LYS A 110 22.42 -20.94 -0.64
C LYS A 110 22.95 -19.52 -0.76
N GLY A 111 23.18 -18.89 0.39
CA GLY A 111 23.66 -17.52 0.50
C GLY A 111 22.53 -16.52 0.74
N PRO A 112 22.84 -15.21 0.74
CA PRO A 112 21.86 -14.19 1.14
C PRO A 112 20.78 -14.02 0.07
N LYS A 113 19.53 -13.96 0.51
CA LYS A 113 18.37 -13.69 -0.35
C LYS A 113 18.05 -12.23 -0.23
N VAL A 114 18.19 -11.47 -1.31
CA VAL A 114 17.87 -10.04 -1.29
C VAL A 114 16.59 -9.77 -2.06
N ILE A 115 15.65 -9.10 -1.41
CA ILE A 115 14.44 -8.58 -2.05
C ILE A 115 14.54 -7.06 -2.05
N VAL A 116 14.58 -6.45 -3.22
CA VAL A 116 14.42 -5.00 -3.36
C VAL A 116 12.94 -4.73 -3.58
N ALA A 117 12.30 -4.08 -2.61
CA ALA A 117 10.89 -3.72 -2.62
C ALA A 117 10.78 -2.21 -2.91
N SER A 118 10.52 -1.86 -4.17
CA SER A 118 10.54 -0.48 -4.64
C SER A 118 9.14 0.10 -4.78
N SER A 119 8.84 1.21 -4.12
CA SER A 119 7.64 2.02 -4.37
C SER A 119 7.78 3.38 -3.71
N GLU A 120 7.38 4.43 -4.41
CA GLU A 120 7.56 5.79 -3.93
C GLU A 120 6.91 6.02 -2.56
N CYS A 121 7.65 6.69 -1.66
CA CYS A 121 7.12 7.17 -0.40
C CYS A 121 5.86 8.02 -0.63
N MET A 122 4.72 7.56 -0.08
CA MET A 122 3.42 8.20 -0.30
C MET A 122 3.41 9.65 0.20
N LEU A 123 4.16 9.99 1.26
CA LEU A 123 4.25 11.38 1.74
C LEU A 123 4.93 12.30 0.73
N ASN A 124 6.06 11.89 0.15
CA ASN A 124 6.76 12.67 -0.87
C ASN A 124 5.95 12.76 -2.17
N ARG A 125 5.30 11.65 -2.55
CA ARG A 125 4.36 11.62 -3.67
C ARG A 125 3.23 12.63 -3.48
N GLN A 126 2.58 12.63 -2.31
CA GLN A 126 1.49 13.57 -2.01
C GLN A 126 1.97 15.03 -1.98
N ARG A 127 3.16 15.32 -1.44
CA ARG A 127 3.74 16.67 -1.48
C ARG A 127 3.91 17.20 -2.92
N ARG A 128 4.28 16.32 -3.86
CA ARG A 128 4.42 16.66 -5.28
C ARG A 128 3.08 16.75 -6.00
N GLU A 129 2.23 15.73 -5.85
CA GLU A 129 1.04 15.57 -6.68
C GLU A 129 -0.15 16.40 -6.20
N LYS A 130 -0.33 16.56 -4.88
CA LYS A 130 -1.49 17.27 -4.32
C LYS A 130 -1.61 18.72 -4.84
N PRO A 131 -0.57 19.57 -4.84
CA PRO A 131 -0.69 20.93 -5.38
C PRO A 131 -1.03 20.99 -6.87
N LEU A 132 -0.50 20.04 -7.66
CA LEU A 132 -0.77 19.94 -9.09
C LEU A 132 -2.21 19.53 -9.36
N VAL A 133 -2.69 18.54 -8.61
CA VAL A 133 -4.09 18.08 -8.63
C VAL A 133 -5.04 19.20 -8.20
N ASP A 134 -4.74 19.89 -7.10
CA ASP A 134 -5.57 21.00 -6.61
C ASP A 134 -5.64 22.15 -7.64
N LYS A 135 -4.52 22.46 -8.30
CA LYS A 135 -4.47 23.44 -9.41
C LYS A 135 -5.31 22.98 -10.60
N ALA A 136 -5.23 21.70 -10.99
CA ALA A 136 -6.02 21.15 -12.09
C ALA A 136 -7.52 21.19 -11.78
N ILE A 137 -7.92 20.85 -10.54
CA ILE A 137 -9.30 20.93 -10.07
C ILE A 137 -9.80 22.37 -10.13
N LYS A 138 -9.03 23.33 -9.60
CA LYS A 138 -9.39 24.77 -9.66
C LYS A 138 -9.45 25.29 -11.10
N GLY A 139 -8.60 24.77 -11.98
CA GLY A 139 -8.58 25.10 -13.41
C GLY A 139 -9.67 24.43 -14.25
N GLY A 140 -10.66 23.75 -13.65
CA GLY A 140 -11.75 23.12 -14.37
C GLY A 140 -11.39 21.81 -15.09
N THR A 141 -10.18 21.28 -14.88
CA THR A 141 -9.76 20.01 -15.47
C THR A 141 -10.42 18.85 -14.73
N ARG A 142 -10.90 17.84 -15.47
CA ARG A 142 -11.47 16.64 -14.88
C ARG A 142 -10.38 15.84 -14.16
N VAL A 143 -10.58 15.59 -12.88
CA VAL A 143 -9.69 14.76 -12.05
C VAL A 143 -10.52 13.68 -11.36
N VAL A 144 -9.97 12.47 -11.31
CA VAL A 144 -10.57 11.35 -10.56
C VAL A 144 -9.65 11.01 -9.40
N LYS A 145 -10.20 11.03 -8.18
CA LYS A 145 -9.47 10.68 -6.96
C LYS A 145 -10.09 9.44 -6.33
N PRO A 146 -9.33 8.34 -6.18
CA PRO A 146 -9.83 7.17 -5.47
C PRO A 146 -9.96 7.50 -3.98
N LYS A 147 -11.07 7.07 -3.39
CA LYS A 147 -11.32 7.09 -1.95
C LYS A 147 -11.73 5.69 -1.53
N PHE A 148 -11.20 5.22 -0.42
CA PHE A 148 -11.56 3.94 0.15
C PHE A 148 -12.51 4.17 1.33
N GLY A 149 -13.44 3.24 1.51
CA GLY A 149 -14.34 3.23 2.65
C GLY A 149 -14.58 1.80 3.14
N VAL A 150 -15.23 1.74 4.29
CA VAL A 150 -15.72 0.50 4.89
C VAL A 150 -17.23 0.65 5.06
N ASP A 151 -17.98 -0.30 4.52
CA ASP A 151 -19.42 -0.43 4.69
C ASP A 151 -19.70 -0.92 6.11
N GLU A 152 -20.40 -0.10 6.89
CA GLU A 152 -20.71 -0.40 8.29
C GLU A 152 -21.71 -1.55 8.44
N ASP A 153 -22.63 -1.71 7.49
CA ASP A 153 -23.66 -2.76 7.52
C ASP A 153 -23.04 -4.15 7.28
N ILE A 154 -21.92 -4.20 6.54
CA ILE A 154 -21.22 -5.44 6.18
C ILE A 154 -20.05 -5.73 7.14
N CYS A 155 -19.49 -4.69 7.77
CA CYS A 155 -18.35 -4.83 8.66
C CYS A 155 -18.64 -5.85 9.77
N THR A 156 -17.71 -6.76 10.01
CA THR A 156 -17.83 -7.78 11.07
C THR A 156 -17.39 -7.28 12.44
N GLY A 157 -16.65 -6.17 12.52
CA GLY A 157 -16.08 -5.66 13.78
C GLY A 157 -14.82 -6.38 14.26
N ASP A 158 -14.22 -7.29 13.49
CA ASP A 158 -13.01 -8.06 13.89
C ASP A 158 -11.69 -7.25 13.87
N HIS A 159 -11.73 -6.06 13.26
CA HIS A 159 -10.61 -5.13 13.05
C HIS A 159 -9.34 -5.77 12.44
N ALA A 160 -9.46 -6.93 11.77
CA ALA A 160 -8.33 -7.61 11.14
C ALA A 160 -7.68 -6.75 10.05
N CYS A 161 -8.51 -5.97 9.35
CA CYS A 161 -8.07 -5.02 8.33
C CYS A 161 -7.13 -3.93 8.87
N MET A 162 -7.35 -3.45 10.10
CA MET A 162 -6.48 -2.48 10.76
C MET A 162 -5.14 -3.13 11.11
N ARG A 163 -5.18 -4.30 11.74
CA ARG A 163 -3.98 -5.04 12.17
C ARG A 163 -3.09 -5.43 11.00
N LEU A 164 -3.68 -5.89 9.89
CA LEU A 164 -2.92 -6.36 8.73
C LEU A 164 -2.44 -5.24 7.81
N SER A 165 -3.27 -4.21 7.59
CA SER A 165 -2.88 -3.11 6.68
C SER A 165 -1.99 -2.07 7.34
N GLY A 166 -2.07 -1.91 8.67
CA GLY A 166 -1.35 -0.87 9.41
C GLY A 166 -1.65 0.56 8.92
N CYS A 167 -2.81 0.76 8.27
CA CYS A 167 -3.16 2.05 7.68
C CYS A 167 -3.45 3.08 8.79
N PRO A 168 -2.74 4.21 8.84
CA PRO A 168 -2.96 5.22 9.88
C PRO A 168 -4.31 5.94 9.76
N SER A 169 -4.91 5.94 8.56
CA SER A 169 -6.23 6.53 8.30
C SER A 169 -7.39 5.56 8.54
N LEU A 170 -7.11 4.31 8.92
CA LEU A 170 -8.13 3.31 9.23
C LEU A 170 -8.28 3.21 10.75
N SER A 171 -9.39 3.72 11.26
CA SER A 171 -9.73 3.82 12.68
C SER A 171 -11.06 3.11 12.96
N VAL A 172 -11.60 3.31 14.16
CA VAL A 172 -12.91 2.78 14.57
C VAL A 172 -13.90 3.94 14.78
N LYS A 173 -15.19 3.68 14.51
CA LYS A 173 -16.29 4.59 14.86
C LYS A 173 -17.42 3.80 15.54
N SER A 174 -18.14 4.44 16.45
CA SER A 174 -19.41 3.92 16.95
C SER A 174 -20.47 4.03 15.84
N THR A 175 -21.39 3.08 15.82
CA THR A 175 -22.57 3.12 14.94
C THR A 175 -23.74 3.73 15.70
N ASP A 176 -24.68 4.33 14.95
CA ASP A 176 -25.93 4.86 15.52
C ASP A 176 -26.99 3.76 15.75
N ASP A 177 -26.64 2.50 15.44
CA ASP A 177 -27.50 1.33 15.63
C ASP A 177 -27.48 0.90 17.11
N PRO A 178 -28.60 1.04 17.85
CA PRO A 178 -28.67 0.67 19.26
C PRO A 178 -28.53 -0.83 19.52
N LEU A 179 -28.63 -1.67 18.49
CA LEU A 179 -28.43 -3.12 18.58
C LEU A 179 -26.98 -3.54 18.35
N ARG A 180 -26.09 -2.59 18.08
CA ARG A 180 -24.70 -2.85 17.73
C ARG A 180 -23.75 -2.22 18.74
N ASP A 181 -23.21 -3.06 19.62
CA ASP A 181 -22.27 -2.63 20.66
C ASP A 181 -20.83 -2.44 20.12
N ASP A 182 -20.44 -3.25 19.14
CA ASP A 182 -19.06 -3.25 18.63
C ASP A 182 -18.79 -2.13 17.62
N PRO A 183 -17.68 -1.38 17.78
CA PRO A 183 -17.35 -0.30 16.87
C PRO A 183 -16.92 -0.85 15.50
N VAL A 184 -17.28 -0.13 14.45
CA VAL A 184 -17.00 -0.52 13.07
C VAL A 184 -15.73 0.14 12.56
N ALA A 185 -15.04 -0.53 11.64
CA ALA A 185 -13.88 0.07 10.98
C ALA A 185 -14.32 1.27 10.13
N HIS A 186 -13.51 2.33 10.13
CA HIS A 186 -13.79 3.58 9.44
C HIS A 186 -12.52 4.14 8.81
N ILE A 187 -12.63 4.65 7.59
CA ILE A 187 -11.54 5.36 6.92
C ILE A 187 -11.79 6.85 7.03
N ASP A 188 -10.89 7.55 7.71
CA ASP A 188 -10.99 8.99 7.92
C ASP A 188 -10.61 9.82 6.66
N GLN A 189 -10.68 11.15 6.78
CA GLN A 189 -10.38 12.06 5.67
C GLN A 189 -8.87 12.26 5.41
N SER A 190 -7.99 11.76 6.27
CA SER A 190 -6.54 11.77 6.04
C SER A 190 -6.11 10.74 4.99
N CYS A 191 -7.01 9.82 4.61
CA CYS A 191 -6.75 8.80 3.60
C CYS A 191 -6.29 9.41 2.27
N VAL A 192 -5.10 9.00 1.86
CA VAL A 192 -4.45 9.43 0.61
C VAL A 192 -4.80 8.54 -0.59
N GLY A 193 -5.59 7.50 -0.38
CA GLY A 193 -6.02 6.59 -1.45
C GLY A 193 -4.92 5.69 -2.00
N CYS A 194 -3.99 5.21 -1.15
CA CYS A 194 -2.86 4.38 -1.60
C CYS A 194 -3.26 2.99 -2.12
N GLY A 195 -4.41 2.46 -1.69
CA GLY A 195 -4.92 1.14 -2.09
C GLY A 195 -4.42 -0.04 -1.25
N ASN A 196 -3.47 0.17 -0.33
CA ASN A 196 -2.89 -0.90 0.49
C ASN A 196 -3.95 -1.70 1.28
N CYS A 197 -4.89 -1.01 1.92
CA CYS A 197 -5.93 -1.67 2.71
C CYS A 197 -6.84 -2.56 1.85
N GLY A 198 -7.12 -2.18 0.61
CA GLY A 198 -7.88 -3.01 -0.33
C GLY A 198 -7.10 -4.23 -0.80
N GLU A 199 -5.81 -4.06 -1.14
CA GLU A 199 -4.92 -5.17 -1.53
C GLU A 199 -4.75 -6.18 -0.39
N VAL A 200 -4.62 -5.70 0.86
CA VAL A 200 -4.57 -6.56 2.04
C VAL A 200 -5.89 -7.28 2.28
N ALA A 201 -7.03 -6.58 2.11
CA ALA A 201 -8.34 -7.19 2.29
C ALA A 201 -8.59 -8.34 1.31
N ASP A 202 -8.17 -8.18 0.06
CA ASP A 202 -8.25 -9.22 -0.98
C ASP A 202 -7.27 -10.38 -0.69
N ALA A 203 -5.98 -10.07 -0.47
CA ALA A 203 -4.95 -11.08 -0.26
C ALA A 203 -5.16 -11.92 1.02
N ALA A 204 -5.78 -11.34 2.06
CA ALA A 204 -6.08 -12.03 3.31
C ALA A 204 -7.53 -12.54 3.39
N VAL A 205 -8.33 -12.39 2.33
CA VAL A 205 -9.75 -12.81 2.27
C VAL A 205 -10.53 -12.28 3.49
N LEU A 206 -10.42 -10.98 3.73
CA LEU A 206 -11.12 -10.31 4.83
C LEU A 206 -12.62 -10.13 4.50
N CYS A 207 -13.38 -9.66 5.49
CA CYS A 207 -14.79 -9.35 5.29
C CYS A 207 -15.00 -8.40 4.09
N PRO A 208 -16.09 -8.58 3.31
CA PRO A 208 -16.29 -7.88 2.04
C PRO A 208 -16.75 -6.42 2.23
N SER A 209 -16.44 -5.80 3.37
CA SER A 209 -16.90 -4.45 3.72
C SER A 209 -16.09 -3.34 3.05
N PHE A 210 -14.91 -3.64 2.49
CA PHE A 210 -14.10 -2.63 1.80
C PHE A 210 -14.67 -2.27 0.43
N TYR A 211 -14.72 -0.97 0.15
CA TYR A 211 -15.08 -0.49 -1.17
C TYR A 211 -14.16 0.66 -1.62
N ARG A 212 -14.02 0.80 -2.95
CA ARG A 212 -13.39 1.95 -3.60
C ARG A 212 -14.46 2.80 -4.26
N ALA A 213 -14.51 4.08 -3.92
CA ALA A 213 -15.33 5.08 -4.57
C ALA A 213 -14.42 6.10 -5.30
N ASP A 214 -14.73 6.37 -6.57
CA ASP A 214 -13.99 7.35 -7.36
C ASP A 214 -14.68 8.72 -7.28
N VAL A 215 -14.01 9.68 -6.63
CA VAL A 215 -14.48 11.06 -6.54
C VAL A 215 -14.07 11.80 -7.81
N VAL A 216 -15.06 12.17 -8.63
CA VAL A 216 -14.85 12.88 -9.89
C VAL A 216 -15.02 14.39 -9.69
N HIS A 217 -13.95 15.13 -9.86
CA HIS A 217 -13.96 16.60 -9.90
C HIS A 217 -14.11 17.09 -11.36
N ASN A 218 -14.85 18.18 -11.55
CA ASN A 218 -15.18 18.76 -12.87
C ASN A 218 -15.72 17.74 -13.88
N PRO A 219 -16.87 17.10 -13.59
CA PRO A 219 -17.44 16.08 -14.47
C PRO A 219 -17.89 16.68 -15.82
N SER A 220 -17.64 15.93 -16.89
CA SER A 220 -18.15 16.28 -18.22
C SER A 220 -19.68 16.28 -18.25
N ARG A 221 -20.29 16.97 -19.23
CA ARG A 221 -21.75 16.98 -19.42
C ARG A 221 -22.31 15.56 -19.56
N TRP A 222 -21.59 14.70 -20.28
CA TRP A 222 -21.94 13.29 -20.44
C TRP A 222 -21.95 12.52 -19.12
N HIS A 223 -20.94 12.69 -18.26
CA HIS A 223 -20.93 12.06 -16.93
C HIS A 223 -22.12 12.51 -16.08
N ARG A 224 -22.46 13.80 -16.11
CA ARG A 224 -23.62 14.33 -15.39
C ARG A 224 -24.94 13.72 -15.89
N PHE A 225 -25.08 13.58 -17.21
CA PHE A 225 -26.24 12.91 -17.81
C PHE A 225 -26.33 11.44 -17.39
N LEU A 226 -25.23 10.68 -17.52
CA LEU A 226 -25.19 9.27 -17.11
C LEU A 226 -25.50 9.09 -15.62
N GLU A 227 -24.96 9.96 -14.76
CA GLU A 227 -25.23 9.92 -13.34
C GLU A 227 -26.71 10.21 -13.02
N ALA A 228 -27.32 11.19 -13.70
CA ALA A 228 -28.75 11.47 -13.55
C ALA A 228 -29.61 10.27 -13.98
N ALA A 229 -29.29 9.64 -15.12
CA ALA A 229 -29.98 8.45 -15.58
C ALA A 229 -29.84 7.27 -14.59
N ARG A 230 -28.61 7.02 -14.09
CA ARG A 230 -28.35 5.98 -13.08
C ARG A 230 -29.14 6.21 -11.81
N ARG A 231 -29.14 7.44 -11.29
CA ARG A 231 -29.91 7.81 -10.09
C ARG A 231 -31.41 7.62 -10.27
N ALA A 232 -31.95 7.99 -11.44
CA ALA A 232 -33.36 7.78 -11.74
C ALA A 232 -33.72 6.29 -11.74
N THR A 233 -32.90 5.45 -12.37
CA THR A 233 -33.10 4.00 -12.40
C THR A 233 -32.97 3.37 -11.02
N ILE A 234 -31.92 3.71 -10.26
CA ILE A 234 -31.72 3.21 -8.89
C ILE A 234 -32.91 3.58 -8.00
N SER A 235 -33.35 4.85 -8.06
CA SER A 235 -34.50 5.31 -7.28
C SER A 235 -35.79 4.58 -7.65
N LEU A 236 -36.01 4.32 -8.94
CA LEU A 236 -37.16 3.53 -9.40
C LEU A 236 -37.13 2.10 -8.84
N LEU A 237 -35.96 1.45 -8.88
CA LEU A 237 -35.78 0.10 -8.35
C LEU A 237 -35.93 0.04 -6.82
N GLN A 238 -35.38 1.01 -6.11
CA GLN A 238 -35.52 1.14 -4.65
C GLN A 238 -36.98 1.33 -4.26
N ARG A 239 -37.70 2.27 -4.88
CA ARG A 239 -39.15 2.49 -4.64
C ARG A 239 -39.98 1.23 -4.92
N ARG A 240 -39.65 0.48 -5.98
CA ARG A 240 -40.35 -0.77 -6.31
C ARG A 240 -40.06 -1.89 -5.29
N ARG A 241 -38.85 -1.93 -4.73
CA ARG A 241 -38.49 -2.87 -3.66
C ARG A 241 -39.19 -2.50 -2.36
N GLU A 242 -39.17 -1.22 -2.00
CA GLU A 242 -39.82 -0.69 -0.80
C GLU A 242 -41.34 -0.89 -0.83
N SER A 243 -42.01 -0.65 -1.97
CA SER A 243 -43.46 -0.88 -2.09
C SER A 243 -43.88 -2.34 -1.93
N ARG A 244 -42.93 -3.28 -2.05
CA ARG A 244 -43.14 -4.72 -1.83
C ARG A 244 -42.64 -5.20 -0.47
N ARG A 245 -41.99 -4.34 0.30
CA ARG A 245 -41.51 -4.67 1.65
C ARG A 245 -42.70 -4.53 2.59
N LEU A 246 -42.99 -5.60 3.34
CA LEU A 246 -43.94 -5.53 4.45
C LEU A 246 -43.34 -4.62 5.52
N THR A 247 -43.89 -3.42 5.66
CA THR A 247 -43.63 -2.55 6.80
C THR A 247 -44.56 -3.00 7.92
N PHE A 248 -44.01 -3.57 8.98
CA PHE A 248 -44.76 -3.73 10.23
C PHE A 248 -45.00 -2.32 10.74
N ALA A 249 -46.28 -1.94 10.91
CA ALA A 249 -46.61 -0.68 11.56
C ALA A 249 -46.10 -0.76 13.00
N ASP A 250 -45.36 0.26 13.44
CA ASP A 250 -44.96 0.39 14.83
C ASP A 250 -46.22 0.40 15.71
N ALA A 251 -46.22 -0.47 16.72
CA ALA A 251 -47.29 -0.61 17.72
C ALA A 251 -47.19 0.46 18.82
#